data_AF-A0A7L4XTK1-F1
#
_entry.id   AF-A0A7L4XTK1-F1
#
_cell.length_a   1.000
_cell.length_b   1.000
_cell.length_c   1.000
_cell.angle_alpha   90.00
_cell.angle_beta   90.00
_cell.angle_gamma   90.00
#
_symmetry.space_group_name_H-M   'P 1'
#
loop_
_entity.id
_entity.type
_entity.pdbx_description
1 polymer ?
#
loop_
_entity_poly.entity_id
_entity_poly.type
_entity_poly.pdbx_seq_one_letter_code
_entity_poly.pdbx_strand_id
1 'polypeptide(L)'
;MDLRQELLPPLVSRQRIDELSREIERIADLLITGSNEASQAIASFNAMTGHEYTSLDFTEYASSRSLEEFAKEAARPPYPKVLDITRDELVEIVQRILTGSPDIDYYLALLEANVPYPGIGNLIYNPDAGLGEATAEQIVDEALRYRPIGL
;
A
#
# COMPACT_ATOMS: atom_id res chain seq x y z
N MET A 1 -21.12 3.45 1.57
CA MET A 1 -21.59 2.53 0.50
C MET A 1 -20.92 1.20 0.75
N ASP A 2 -21.48 0.05 0.37
CA ASP A 2 -20.72 -1.20 0.46
C ASP A 2 -19.88 -1.43 -0.80
N LEU A 3 -18.57 -1.66 -0.63
CA LEU A 3 -17.67 -2.03 -1.72
C LEU A 3 -17.99 -3.43 -2.23
N ARG A 4 -17.97 -3.61 -3.56
CA ARG A 4 -18.03 -4.93 -4.18
C ARG A 4 -16.80 -5.77 -3.84
N GLN A 5 -16.94 -7.09 -3.98
CA GLN A 5 -15.93 -8.06 -3.55
C GLN A 5 -14.56 -7.84 -4.19
N GLU A 6 -14.50 -7.36 -5.43
CA GLU A 6 -13.23 -7.10 -6.13
C GLU A 6 -12.41 -5.97 -5.50
N LEU A 7 -13.04 -5.09 -4.74
CA LEU A 7 -12.40 -3.95 -4.07
C LEU A 7 -12.07 -4.23 -2.60
N LEU A 8 -12.41 -5.41 -2.10
CA LEU A 8 -12.07 -5.81 -0.74
C LEU A 8 -10.66 -6.42 -0.70
N PRO A 9 -9.90 -6.21 0.39
CA PRO A 9 -8.61 -6.84 0.56
C PRO A 9 -8.74 -8.38 0.47
N PRO A 10 -7.88 -9.06 -0.32
CA PRO A 10 -7.92 -10.50 -0.38
C PRO A 10 -7.55 -11.09 0.98
N LEU A 11 -8.22 -12.19 1.35
CA LEU A 11 -7.93 -12.92 2.57
C LEU A 11 -6.56 -13.60 2.46
N VAL A 12 -5.71 -13.37 3.45
CA VAL A 12 -4.39 -13.97 3.56
C VAL A 12 -4.43 -15.03 4.66
N SER A 13 -3.94 -16.24 4.37
CA SER A 13 -3.87 -17.30 5.36
C SER A 13 -2.83 -16.98 6.44
N ARG A 14 -3.07 -17.43 7.69
CA ARG A 14 -2.10 -17.23 8.78
C ARG A 14 -0.74 -17.87 8.46
N GLN A 15 -0.75 -19.04 7.82
CA GLN A 15 0.48 -19.70 7.37
C GLN A 15 1.30 -18.79 6.45
N ARG A 16 0.67 -18.12 5.48
CA ARG A 16 1.37 -17.23 4.54
C ARG A 16 1.94 -16.01 5.26
N ILE A 17 1.21 -15.45 6.22
CA ILE A 17 1.69 -14.36 7.07
C ILE A 17 2.92 -14.82 7.85
N ASP A 18 2.88 -15.98 8.52
CA ASP A 18 4.00 -16.48 9.31
C ASP A 18 5.23 -16.81 8.44
N GLU A 19 5.04 -17.30 7.21
CA GLU A 19 6.11 -17.51 6.23
C GLU A 19 6.80 -16.20 5.84
N LEU A 20 6.03 -15.17 5.49
CA LEU A 20 6.57 -13.88 5.09
C LEU A 20 7.21 -13.12 6.25
N SER A 21 6.62 -13.19 7.46
CA SER A 21 7.19 -12.59 8.66
C SER A 21 8.61 -13.10 8.95
N ARG A 22 8.81 -14.42 8.89
CA ARG A 22 10.15 -15.02 9.07
C ARG A 22 11.14 -14.56 8.03
N GLU A 23 10.70 -14.42 6.79
CA GLU A 23 11.56 -13.99 5.70
C GLU A 23 11.92 -12.50 5.81
N ILE A 24 10.99 -11.65 6.23
CA ILE A 24 11.23 -10.23 6.54
C ILE A 24 12.26 -10.09 7.65
N GLU A 25 12.12 -10.82 8.76
CA GLU A 25 13.09 -10.81 9.87
C GLU A 25 14.48 -11.30 9.42
N ARG A 26 14.53 -12.36 8.60
CA ARG A 26 15.77 -12.88 8.03
C ARG A 26 16.47 -11.82 7.19
N ILE A 27 15.74 -11.10 6.34
CA ILE A 27 16.31 -10.03 5.51
C ILE A 27 16.80 -8.87 6.38
N ALA A 28 16.03 -8.47 7.40
CA ALA A 28 16.43 -7.42 8.33
C ALA A 28 17.73 -7.77 9.06
N ASP A 29 17.89 -9.01 9.53
CA ASP A 29 19.12 -9.49 10.18
C ASP A 29 20.34 -9.47 9.24
N LEU A 30 20.16 -9.89 7.98
CA LEU A 30 21.23 -9.80 6.97
C LEU A 30 21.67 -8.34 6.72
N LEU A 31 20.73 -7.40 6.70
CA LEU A 31 21.03 -5.98 6.55
C LEU A 31 21.76 -5.41 7.78
N ILE A 32 21.33 -5.77 8.99
CA ILE A 32 21.96 -5.34 10.24
C ILE A 32 23.41 -5.86 10.34
N THR A 33 23.63 -7.10 9.92
CA THR A 33 24.96 -7.73 9.96
C THR A 33 25.87 -7.32 8.79
N GLY A 34 25.36 -6.56 7.82
CA GLY A 34 26.13 -6.13 6.64
C GLY A 34 26.49 -7.28 5.69
N SER A 35 25.67 -8.33 5.66
CA SER A 35 25.87 -9.50 4.82
C SER A 35 25.73 -9.17 3.32
N ASN A 36 26.59 -9.76 2.49
CA ASN A 36 26.55 -9.59 1.03
C ASN A 36 25.34 -10.28 0.38
N GLU A 37 24.67 -11.18 1.11
CA GLU A 37 23.49 -11.92 0.69
C GLU A 37 22.20 -11.08 0.79
N ALA A 38 22.21 -9.96 1.52
CA ALA A 38 21.03 -9.13 1.75
C ALA A 38 20.35 -8.67 0.45
N SER A 39 21.13 -8.17 -0.52
CA SER A 39 20.58 -7.71 -1.81
C SER A 39 19.90 -8.83 -2.60
N GLN A 40 20.45 -10.05 -2.56
CA GLN A 40 19.86 -11.20 -3.23
C GLN A 40 18.59 -11.67 -2.53
N ALA A 41 18.57 -11.62 -1.20
CA ALA A 41 17.40 -11.96 -0.40
C ALA A 41 16.22 -11.00 -0.69
N ILE A 42 16.47 -9.69 -0.74
CA ILE A 42 15.47 -8.68 -1.13
C ILE A 42 14.94 -8.94 -2.54
N ALA A 43 15.84 -9.16 -3.52
CA ALA A 43 15.42 -9.44 -4.89
C ALA A 43 14.54 -10.70 -5.00
N SER A 44 14.85 -11.73 -4.22
CA SER A 44 14.07 -12.98 -4.19
C SER A 44 12.71 -12.77 -3.52
N PHE A 45 12.66 -11.99 -2.45
CA PHE A 45 11.41 -11.61 -1.78
C PHE A 45 10.49 -10.82 -2.72
N ASN A 46 11.02 -9.80 -3.39
CA ASN A 46 10.33 -9.00 -4.39
C ASN A 46 9.80 -9.84 -5.55
N ALA A 47 10.61 -10.77 -6.07
CA ALA A 47 10.16 -11.68 -7.12
C ALA A 47 9.02 -12.60 -6.66
N MET A 48 9.02 -13.02 -5.39
CA MET A 48 7.96 -13.86 -4.81
C MET A 48 6.66 -13.10 -4.54
N THR A 49 6.74 -11.84 -4.11
CA THR A 49 5.58 -11.04 -3.69
C THR A 49 5.08 -10.11 -4.79
N GLY A 50 5.86 -9.92 -5.86
CA GLY A 50 5.60 -8.94 -6.91
C GLY A 50 5.88 -7.49 -6.53
N HIS A 51 6.37 -7.24 -5.31
CA HIS A 51 6.65 -5.89 -4.80
C HIS A 51 8.06 -5.42 -5.16
N GLU A 52 8.33 -4.15 -4.90
CA GLU A 52 9.62 -3.50 -5.14
C GLU A 52 10.22 -2.93 -3.84
N TYR A 53 10.25 -3.75 -2.78
CA TYR A 53 10.84 -3.31 -1.51
C TYR A 53 12.34 -3.05 -1.62
N THR A 54 12.79 -2.04 -0.91
CA THR A 54 14.18 -1.62 -0.77
C THR A 54 14.74 -2.06 0.58
N SER A 55 16.06 -1.94 0.78
CA SER A 55 16.68 -2.21 2.09
C SER A 55 16.04 -1.40 3.22
N LEU A 56 15.59 -0.17 2.92
CA LEU A 56 15.00 0.74 3.91
C LEU A 56 13.71 0.16 4.48
N ASP A 57 12.89 -0.46 3.64
CA ASP A 57 11.63 -1.08 4.04
C ASP A 57 11.84 -2.17 5.09
N PHE A 58 12.93 -2.93 5.01
CA PHE A 58 13.24 -3.97 5.99
C PHE A 58 13.89 -3.43 7.28
N THR A 59 14.60 -2.30 7.22
CA THR A 59 15.27 -1.72 8.39
C THR A 59 14.41 -0.75 9.18
N GLU A 60 13.43 -0.11 8.54
CA GLU A 60 12.67 1.00 9.13
C GLU A 60 11.19 0.72 9.33
N TYR A 61 10.66 -0.43 8.87
CA TYR A 61 9.21 -0.70 8.97
C TYR A 61 8.67 -0.57 10.39
N ALA A 62 9.43 -0.93 11.42
CA ALA A 62 8.99 -0.90 12.82
C ALA A 62 8.61 0.51 13.32
N SER A 63 9.00 1.56 12.58
CA SER A 63 8.60 2.95 12.84
C SER A 63 7.19 3.30 12.36
N SER A 64 6.64 2.54 11.40
CA SER A 64 5.39 2.86 10.71
C SER A 64 4.36 1.73 10.73
N ARG A 65 4.80 0.47 10.83
CA ARG A 65 3.97 -0.73 10.82
C ARG A 65 4.58 -1.87 11.63
N SER A 66 3.75 -2.81 12.06
CA SER A 66 4.18 -4.07 12.66
C SER A 66 4.71 -5.06 11.61
N LEU A 67 5.41 -6.09 12.07
CA LEU A 67 5.87 -7.19 11.22
C LEU A 67 4.69 -7.93 10.56
N GLU A 68 3.60 -8.14 11.30
CA GLU A 68 2.41 -8.80 10.76
C GLU A 68 1.74 -7.96 9.67
N GLU A 69 1.68 -6.63 9.84
CA GLU A 69 1.18 -5.72 8.80
C GLU A 69 2.06 -5.75 7.54
N PHE A 70 3.38 -5.72 7.69
CA PHE A 70 4.30 -5.85 6.55
C PHE A 70 4.12 -7.21 5.84
N ALA A 71 4.04 -8.31 6.58
CA ALA A 71 3.81 -9.63 6.00
C ALA A 71 2.45 -9.71 5.27
N LYS A 72 1.41 -9.06 5.81
CA LYS A 72 0.08 -9.02 5.20
C LYS A 72 0.06 -8.20 3.92
N GLU A 73 0.73 -7.05 3.90
CA GLU A 73 0.94 -6.22 2.72
C GLU A 73 1.67 -7.01 1.62
N ALA A 74 2.82 -7.59 1.97
CA ALA A 74 3.63 -8.39 1.05
C ALA A 74 2.90 -9.64 0.51
N ALA A 75 1.87 -10.11 1.19
CA ALA A 75 1.03 -11.23 0.74
C ALA A 75 -0.05 -10.83 -0.27
N ARG A 76 -0.31 -9.54 -0.44
CA ARG A 76 -1.36 -8.99 -1.31
C ARG A 76 -0.77 -8.54 -2.65
N PRO A 77 -1.61 -8.32 -3.68
CA PRO A 77 -1.13 -7.69 -4.90
C PRO A 77 -0.65 -6.24 -4.61
N PRO A 78 0.54 -5.83 -5.08
CA PRO A 78 1.07 -4.47 -4.85
C PRO A 78 0.30 -3.39 -5.60
N TYR A 79 -0.30 -3.75 -6.75
CA TYR A 79 -1.03 -2.81 -7.61
C TYR A 79 -2.34 -3.46 -8.08
N PRO A 80 -3.36 -3.54 -7.20
CA PRO A 80 -4.63 -4.15 -7.56
C PRO A 80 -5.37 -3.24 -8.55
N LYS A 81 -5.22 -3.49 -9.85
CA LYS A 81 -5.99 -2.77 -10.88
C LYS A 81 -7.37 -3.39 -11.03
N VAL A 82 -8.41 -2.58 -10.83
CA VAL A 82 -9.82 -2.98 -10.99
C VAL A 82 -10.45 -2.05 -12.01
N LEU A 83 -11.12 -2.64 -13.01
CA LEU A 83 -11.76 -1.86 -14.06
C LEU A 83 -13.07 -1.24 -13.55
N ASP A 84 -13.41 -0.09 -14.13
CA ASP A 84 -14.70 0.60 -13.95
C ASP A 84 -15.02 0.90 -12.47
N ILE A 85 -14.01 1.28 -11.67
CA ILE A 85 -14.26 1.77 -10.31
C ILE A 85 -15.06 3.08 -10.40
N THR A 86 -16.20 3.10 -9.74
CA THR A 86 -17.08 4.26 -9.69
C THR A 86 -16.54 5.32 -8.72
N ARG A 87 -16.97 6.57 -8.90
CA ARG A 87 -16.62 7.65 -7.98
C ARG A 87 -17.03 7.31 -6.53
N ASP A 88 -18.22 6.76 -6.33
CA ASP A 88 -18.72 6.47 -4.98
C ASP A 88 -17.92 5.34 -4.31
N GLU A 89 -17.43 4.36 -5.07
CA GLU A 89 -16.50 3.35 -4.57
C GLU A 89 -15.15 3.96 -4.18
N LEU A 90 -14.59 4.87 -4.99
CA LEU A 90 -13.37 5.60 -4.63
C LEU A 90 -13.55 6.42 -3.35
N VAL A 91 -14.72 7.06 -3.17
CA VAL A 91 -15.04 7.83 -1.95
C VAL A 91 -15.09 6.90 -0.74
N GLU A 92 -15.74 5.75 -0.86
CA GLU A 92 -15.78 4.75 0.21
C GLU A 92 -14.37 4.21 0.55
N ILE A 93 -13.51 3.99 -0.45
CA ILE A 93 -12.11 3.59 -0.23
C ILE A 93 -11.35 4.67 0.56
N VAL A 94 -11.45 5.94 0.15
CA VAL A 94 -10.82 7.05 0.88
C VAL A 94 -11.39 7.18 2.29
N GLN A 95 -12.70 7.01 2.47
CA GLN A 95 -13.33 7.04 3.79
C GLN A 95 -12.75 5.98 4.72
N ARG A 96 -12.55 4.75 4.25
CA ARG A 96 -11.92 3.67 5.04
C ARG A 96 -10.51 4.02 5.47
N ILE A 97 -9.73 4.66 4.60
CA ILE A 97 -8.38 5.16 4.92
C ILE A 97 -8.45 6.21 6.02
N LEU A 98 -9.29 7.24 5.86
CA LEU A 98 -9.44 8.33 6.83
C LEU A 98 -9.94 7.84 8.20
N THR A 99 -10.75 6.78 8.24
CA THR A 99 -11.24 6.17 9.50
C THR A 99 -10.23 5.21 10.16
N GLY A 100 -9.07 4.96 9.56
CA GLY A 100 -8.05 4.07 10.11
C GLY A 100 -8.42 2.59 9.99
N SER A 101 -8.94 2.17 8.85
CA SER A 101 -9.19 0.75 8.57
C SER A 101 -7.92 -0.09 8.78
N PRO A 102 -8.01 -1.33 9.32
CA PRO A 102 -6.86 -2.22 9.49
C PRO A 102 -6.24 -2.71 8.17
N ASP A 103 -6.82 -2.35 7.02
CA ASP A 103 -6.33 -2.67 5.69
C ASP A 103 -5.99 -1.40 4.89
N ILE A 104 -5.53 -0.37 5.59
CA ILE A 104 -5.19 0.95 5.03
C ILE A 104 -4.13 0.84 3.92
N ASP A 105 -3.17 -0.07 4.08
CA ASP A 105 -2.13 -0.42 3.10
C ASP A 105 -2.75 -0.82 1.76
N TYR A 106 -3.73 -1.73 1.81
CA TYR A 106 -4.39 -2.25 0.63
C TYR A 106 -5.23 -1.18 -0.06
N TYR A 107 -6.01 -0.42 0.71
CA TYR A 107 -6.85 0.64 0.14
C TYR A 107 -6.02 1.76 -0.48
N LEU A 108 -4.86 2.07 0.08
CA LEU A 108 -3.94 3.04 -0.51
C LEU A 108 -3.37 2.52 -1.84
N ALA A 109 -2.87 1.28 -1.87
CA ALA A 109 -2.38 0.65 -3.10
C ALA A 109 -3.46 0.56 -4.19
N LEU A 110 -4.70 0.28 -3.80
CA LEU A 110 -5.87 0.27 -4.68
C LEU A 110 -6.15 1.65 -5.26
N LEU A 111 -6.06 2.73 -4.47
CA LEU A 111 -6.20 4.09 -5.01
C LEU A 111 -5.07 4.42 -5.99
N GLU A 112 -3.82 4.21 -5.58
CA GLU A 112 -2.63 4.52 -6.39
C GLU A 112 -2.64 3.79 -7.75
N ALA A 113 -3.15 2.56 -7.80
CA ALA A 113 -3.22 1.78 -9.03
C ALA A 113 -4.34 2.21 -9.99
N ASN A 114 -5.38 2.90 -9.50
CA ASN A 114 -6.62 3.15 -10.25
C ASN A 114 -6.99 4.63 -10.43
N VAL A 115 -6.31 5.57 -9.76
CA VAL A 115 -6.49 7.02 -9.96
C VAL A 115 -5.35 7.61 -10.81
N PRO A 116 -5.61 8.66 -11.61
CA PRO A 116 -4.58 9.28 -12.43
C PRO A 116 -3.61 10.17 -11.64
N TYR A 117 -3.94 10.53 -10.39
CA TYR A 117 -3.16 11.43 -9.56
C TYR A 117 -1.87 10.76 -9.04
N PRO A 118 -0.68 11.30 -9.35
CA PRO A 118 0.58 10.74 -8.85
C PRO A 118 0.70 11.00 -7.35
N GLY A 119 0.87 9.93 -6.56
CA GLY A 119 1.06 10.04 -5.12
C GLY A 119 -0.18 10.54 -4.36
N ILE A 120 -1.34 9.96 -4.64
CA ILE A 120 -2.60 10.27 -3.92
C ILE A 120 -2.48 10.12 -2.40
N GLY A 121 -1.57 9.26 -1.90
CA GLY A 121 -1.26 9.19 -0.47
C GLY A 121 -0.83 10.54 0.12
N ASN A 122 -0.04 11.34 -0.61
CA ASN A 122 0.32 12.68 -0.17
C ASN A 122 -0.89 13.60 -0.08
N LEU A 123 -1.88 13.44 -0.95
CA LEU A 123 -3.11 14.22 -0.90
C LEU A 123 -3.95 13.90 0.36
N ILE A 124 -3.90 12.65 0.81
CA ILE A 124 -4.63 12.16 2.00
C ILE A 124 -3.91 12.57 3.29
N TYR A 125 -2.58 12.42 3.35
CA TYR A 125 -1.81 12.58 4.59
C TYR A 125 -1.16 13.96 4.75
N ASN A 126 -1.08 14.77 3.69
CA ASN A 126 -0.47 16.10 3.76
C ASN A 126 -1.51 17.23 3.70
N PRO A 127 -1.84 17.88 4.82
CA PRO A 127 -2.79 19.00 4.85
C PRO A 127 -2.31 20.21 4.01
N ASP A 128 -0.99 20.35 3.80
CA ASP A 128 -0.38 21.44 3.02
C ASP A 128 -0.54 21.26 1.50
N ALA A 129 -1.10 20.13 1.03
CA ALA A 129 -1.48 19.93 -0.38
C ALA A 129 -2.68 20.81 -0.82
N GLY A 130 -3.09 21.77 0.01
CA GLY A 130 -4.18 22.72 -0.27
C GLY A 130 -5.57 22.18 0.09
N LEU A 131 -5.64 21.04 0.76
CA LEU A 131 -6.90 20.33 1.05
C LEU A 131 -7.26 20.22 2.54
N GLY A 132 -6.36 20.50 3.50
CA GLY A 132 -6.72 20.53 4.94
C GLY A 132 -7.50 19.31 5.44
N GLU A 133 -8.58 19.51 6.21
CA GLU A 133 -9.57 18.48 6.58
C GLU A 133 -10.51 18.13 5.39
N ALA A 134 -9.94 17.77 4.24
CA ALA A 134 -10.74 17.44 3.07
C ALA A 134 -11.58 16.18 3.31
N THR A 135 -12.83 16.23 2.86
CA THR A 135 -13.70 15.05 2.88
C THR A 135 -13.23 14.04 1.85
N ALA A 136 -13.65 12.78 2.00
CA ALA A 136 -13.34 11.73 1.04
C ALA A 136 -13.77 12.10 -0.39
N GLU A 137 -14.91 12.79 -0.55
CA GLU A 137 -15.39 13.31 -1.84
C GLU A 137 -14.44 14.33 -2.45
N GLN A 138 -13.92 15.27 -1.66
CA GLN A 138 -13.02 16.32 -2.14
C GLN A 138 -11.68 15.73 -2.60
N ILE A 139 -11.14 14.76 -1.86
CA ILE A 139 -9.92 14.03 -2.21
C ILE A 139 -10.11 13.29 -3.54
N VAL A 140 -11.23 12.58 -3.71
CA VAL A 140 -11.53 11.85 -4.95
C VAL A 140 -11.73 12.79 -6.13
N ASP A 141 -12.46 13.89 -5.95
CA ASP A 141 -12.68 14.87 -7.01
C ASP A 141 -11.37 15.48 -7.50
N GLU A 142 -10.46 15.83 -6.58
CA GLU A 142 -9.14 16.35 -6.94
C GLU A 142 -8.30 15.28 -7.65
N ALA A 143 -8.31 14.05 -7.13
CA ALA A 143 -7.58 12.94 -7.74
C ALA A 143 -8.03 12.65 -9.19
N LEU A 144 -9.34 12.73 -9.47
CA LEU A 144 -9.91 12.49 -10.80
C LEU A 144 -9.76 13.69 -11.76
N ARG A 145 -9.66 14.91 -11.21
CA ARG A 145 -9.42 16.14 -11.98
C ARG A 145 -8.00 16.24 -12.49
N TYR A 146 -7.04 15.59 -11.81
CA TYR A 146 -5.65 15.60 -12.24
C TYR A 146 -5.52 15.18 -13.70
N ARG A 147 -4.84 16.03 -14.46
CA ARG A 147 -4.44 15.79 -15.83
C ARG A 147 -2.93 15.75 -15.85
N PRO A 148 -2.31 14.59 -16.18
CA PRO A 148 -0.87 14.54 -16.37
C PRO A 148 -0.46 15.63 -17.35
N ILE A 149 0.44 16.51 -16.94
CA ILE A 149 1.06 17.45 -17.87
C ILE A 149 1.94 16.58 -18.77
N GLY A 150 1.54 16.44 -20.03
CA GLY A 150 2.23 15.57 -20.99
C GLY A 150 3.72 15.86 -21.04
N LEU A 151 4.53 14.81 -20.99
CA LEU A 151 5.95 14.83 -21.35
C LEU A 151 6.11 15.06 -22.86
#